data_AF-L9ZGY5-F1
#
_entry.id   AF-L9ZGY5-F1
#
_cell.length_a   1.000
_cell.length_b   1.000
_cell.length_c   1.000
_cell.angle_alpha   90.00
_cell.angle_beta   90.00
_cell.angle_gamma   90.00
#
_symmetry.space_group_name_H-M   'P 1'
#
loop_
_entity.id
_entity.type
_entity.pdbx_description
1 polymer ?
#
loop_
_entity_poly.entity_id
_entity_poly.type
_entity_poly.pdbx_seq_one_letter_code
_entity_poly.pdbx_strand_id
1 'polypeptide(L)'
;MSTKASNTQSNPATESTVQLDVLGDECARTILVATSSGPKTAKELTDRTDSSSATVYRRINNLLEGDLLAECVRFEDDGSHTTAYEATVEQVRVRIDDEGIDVALSVTDE
;
A
#
# COMPACT_ATOMS: atom_id res chain seq x y z
N MET A 1 -5.40 25.08 31.42
CA MET A 1 -5.72 23.66 31.22
C MET A 1 -6.13 23.47 29.78
N SER A 2 -5.50 22.51 29.07
CA SER A 2 -6.10 21.65 28.01
C SER A 2 -6.59 22.34 26.71
N THR A 3 -6.27 21.93 25.47
CA THR A 3 -5.61 20.74 24.91
C THR A 3 -5.14 21.06 23.47
N LYS A 4 -4.05 20.41 23.05
CA LYS A 4 -3.45 20.32 21.71
C LYS A 4 -4.46 20.21 20.55
N ALA A 5 -4.24 20.99 19.50
CA ALA A 5 -4.47 20.55 18.12
C ALA A 5 -3.10 20.32 17.48
N SER A 6 -2.65 19.07 17.44
CA SER A 6 -1.49 18.67 16.65
C SER A 6 -1.92 18.63 15.19
N ASN A 7 -1.66 19.72 14.46
CA ASN A 7 -1.87 19.81 13.03
C ASN A 7 -0.65 19.13 12.36
N THR A 8 -0.77 17.84 12.03
CA THR A 8 0.22 17.14 11.18
C THR A 8 0.06 17.67 9.77
N GLN A 9 0.82 18.72 9.45
CA GLN A 9 0.98 19.17 8.08
C GLN A 9 1.99 18.24 7.42
N SER A 10 1.52 17.08 6.94
CA SER A 10 2.35 16.17 6.14
C SER A 10 2.92 16.94 4.95
N ASN A 11 4.24 16.95 4.84
CA ASN A 11 4.95 17.55 3.73
C ASN A 11 4.81 16.61 2.51
N PRO A 12 4.23 17.06 1.37
CA PRO A 12 4.00 16.17 0.22
C PRO A 12 5.29 15.54 -0.32
N ALA A 13 6.44 16.20 -0.13
CA ALA A 13 7.75 15.63 -0.49
C ALA A 13 8.15 14.41 0.36
N THR A 14 7.72 14.34 1.63
CA THR A 14 7.99 13.17 2.50
C THR A 14 7.12 11.99 2.10
N GLU A 15 5.83 12.21 1.83
CA GLU A 15 4.90 11.17 1.35
C GLU A 15 5.36 10.58 0.00
N SER A 16 5.78 11.45 -0.93
CA SER A 16 6.33 11.05 -2.23
C SER A 16 7.54 10.14 -2.10
N THR A 17 8.42 10.40 -1.14
CA THR A 17 9.62 9.60 -0.90
C THR A 17 9.26 8.21 -0.38
N VAL A 18 8.32 8.12 0.56
CA VAL A 18 7.83 6.84 1.11
C VAL A 18 7.22 5.98 0.00
N GLN A 19 6.34 6.56 -0.83
CA GLN A 19 5.69 5.83 -1.92
C GLN A 19 6.72 5.29 -2.94
N LEU A 20 7.71 6.10 -3.33
CA LEU A 20 8.75 5.67 -4.27
C LEU A 20 9.69 4.61 -3.67
N ASP A 21 10.04 4.74 -2.39
CA ASP A 21 10.86 3.74 -1.69
C ASP A 21 10.16 2.38 -1.64
N VAL A 22 8.85 2.37 -1.39
CA VAL A 22 8.04 1.14 -1.40
C VAL A 22 7.94 0.57 -2.81
N LEU A 23 7.64 1.40 -3.82
CA LEU A 23 7.54 0.96 -5.21
C LEU A 23 8.89 0.51 -5.81
N GLY A 24 10.02 0.92 -5.22
CA GLY A 24 11.35 0.44 -5.55
C GLY A 24 11.55 -1.06 -5.22
N ASP A 25 10.80 -1.61 -4.27
CA ASP A 25 10.91 -3.00 -3.85
C ASP A 25 10.10 -3.96 -4.74
N GLU A 26 10.75 -5.03 -5.22
CA GLU A 26 10.14 -6.01 -6.13
C GLU A 26 9.02 -6.82 -5.47
N CYS A 27 9.18 -7.19 -4.20
CA CYS A 27 8.15 -7.91 -3.47
C CYS A 27 6.92 -7.02 -3.26
N ALA A 28 7.11 -5.73 -2.96
CA ALA A 28 6.02 -4.77 -2.85
C ALA A 28 5.26 -4.60 -4.17
N ARG A 29 5.96 -4.45 -5.31
CA ARG A 29 5.32 -4.39 -6.63
C ARG A 29 4.55 -5.68 -6.96
N THR A 30 5.11 -6.83 -6.64
CA THR A 30 4.44 -8.12 -6.84
C THR A 30 3.15 -8.22 -6.04
N ILE A 31 3.17 -7.76 -4.80
CA ILE A 31 1.98 -7.69 -3.94
C ILE A 31 0.93 -6.77 -4.54
N LEU A 32 1.29 -5.54 -4.93
CA LEU A 32 0.37 -4.58 -5.56
C LEU A 32 -0.28 -5.13 -6.83
N VAL A 33 0.50 -5.77 -7.69
CA VAL A 33 -0.04 -6.41 -8.90
C VAL A 33 -1.00 -7.55 -8.53
N ALA A 34 -0.69 -8.35 -7.51
CA ALA A 34 -1.56 -9.44 -7.08
C ALA A 34 -2.92 -8.95 -6.54
N THR A 35 -2.95 -7.80 -5.86
CA THR A 35 -4.17 -7.19 -5.30
C THR A 35 -4.95 -6.32 -6.30
N SER A 36 -4.38 -6.01 -7.49
CA SER A 36 -5.06 -5.23 -8.54
C SER A 36 -6.33 -5.89 -9.12
N SER A 37 -6.51 -7.20 -8.88
CA SER A 37 -7.68 -7.98 -9.29
C SER A 37 -8.68 -8.24 -8.15
N GLY A 38 -8.51 -7.55 -7.03
CA GLY A 38 -9.32 -7.66 -5.83
C GLY A 38 -8.56 -8.24 -4.62
N PRO A 39 -9.25 -8.33 -3.45
CA PRO A 39 -8.61 -8.62 -2.17
C PRO A 39 -7.83 -9.94 -2.11
N LYS A 40 -6.64 -9.91 -1.49
CA LYS A 40 -5.79 -11.08 -1.22
C LYS A 40 -5.38 -11.17 0.23
N THR A 41 -5.41 -12.37 0.80
CA THR A 41 -4.90 -12.66 2.14
C THR A 41 -3.37 -12.59 2.18
N ALA A 42 -2.78 -12.37 3.36
CA ALA A 42 -1.32 -12.43 3.53
C ALA A 42 -0.71 -13.77 3.08
N LYS A 43 -1.48 -14.87 3.23
CA LYS A 43 -1.07 -16.20 2.77
C LYS A 43 -0.98 -16.26 1.25
N GLU A 44 -2.04 -15.84 0.56
CA GLU A 44 -2.06 -15.80 -0.92
C GLU A 44 -0.95 -14.89 -1.48
N LEU A 45 -0.68 -13.77 -0.81
CA LEU A 45 0.43 -12.88 -1.18
C LEU A 45 1.78 -13.54 -0.97
N THR A 46 1.97 -14.26 0.14
CA THR A 46 3.20 -15.02 0.39
C THR A 46 3.42 -16.05 -0.70
N ASP A 47 2.39 -16.82 -1.06
CA ASP A 47 2.46 -17.85 -2.10
C ASP A 47 2.74 -17.27 -3.50
N ARG A 48 2.44 -15.98 -3.72
CA ARG A 48 2.69 -15.28 -4.99
C ARG A 48 4.08 -14.64 -5.08
N THR A 49 4.81 -14.58 -3.98
CA THR A 49 6.13 -13.95 -3.92
C THR A 49 7.22 -14.99 -3.66
N ASP A 50 8.40 -14.82 -4.27
CA ASP A 50 9.57 -15.65 -3.97
C ASP A 50 10.29 -15.21 -2.68
N SER A 51 9.55 -14.66 -1.71
CA SER A 51 10.06 -14.05 -0.49
C SER A 51 9.60 -14.79 0.76
N SER A 52 10.37 -14.65 1.85
CA SER A 52 9.95 -15.19 3.15
C SER A 52 8.67 -14.51 3.64
N SER A 53 7.83 -15.21 4.40
CA SER A 53 6.61 -14.61 4.99
C SER A 53 6.92 -13.35 5.80
N ALA A 54 8.01 -13.34 6.57
CA ALA A 54 8.42 -12.15 7.34
C ALA A 54 8.72 -10.95 6.42
N THR A 55 9.35 -11.18 5.27
CA THR A 55 9.57 -10.15 4.26
C THR A 55 8.24 -9.65 3.69
N VAL A 56 7.33 -10.57 3.36
CA VAL A 56 6.01 -10.24 2.78
C VAL A 56 5.19 -9.40 3.74
N TYR A 57 5.07 -9.78 5.01
CA TYR A 57 4.39 -8.97 6.03
C TYR A 57 4.99 -7.58 6.17
N ARG A 58 6.33 -7.46 6.15
CA ARG A 58 6.98 -6.15 6.17
C ARG A 58 6.61 -5.32 4.93
N ARG A 59 6.49 -5.93 3.75
CA ARG A 59 6.08 -5.22 2.53
C ARG A 59 4.61 -4.84 2.52
N ILE A 60 3.73 -5.69 3.05
CA ILE A 60 2.32 -5.35 3.27
C ILE A 60 2.24 -4.12 4.18
N ASN A 61 2.94 -4.12 5.32
CA ASN A 61 2.93 -2.97 6.23
C ASN A 61 3.44 -1.68 5.57
N ASN A 62 4.55 -1.76 4.84
CA ASN A 62 5.08 -0.61 4.10
C ASN A 62 4.07 -0.07 3.06
N LEU A 63 3.34 -0.96 2.38
CA LEU A 63 2.31 -0.57 1.41
C LEU A 63 1.08 0.06 2.08
N LEU A 64 0.70 -0.42 3.26
CA LEU A 64 -0.36 0.17 4.09
C LEU A 64 0.04 1.57 4.58
N GLU A 65 1.29 1.73 5.04
CA GLU A 65 1.83 3.03 5.49
C GLU A 65 1.91 4.06 4.35
N GLY A 66 2.08 3.61 3.11
CA GLY A 66 2.11 4.46 1.93
C GLY A 66 0.74 4.68 1.26
N ASP A 67 -0.36 4.23 1.88
CA ASP A 67 -1.72 4.27 1.33
C ASP A 67 -1.86 3.60 -0.05
N LEU A 68 -1.02 2.60 -0.35
CA LEU A 68 -1.03 1.83 -1.60
C LEU A 68 -1.82 0.51 -1.47
N LEU A 69 -2.06 0.08 -0.23
CA LEU A 69 -2.98 -0.98 0.13
C LEU A 69 -3.96 -0.50 1.20
N ALA A 70 -5.11 -1.15 1.28
CA ALA A 70 -6.01 -1.10 2.43
C ALA A 70 -6.25 -2.51 2.98
N GLU A 71 -6.41 -2.61 4.30
CA GLU A 71 -6.87 -3.83 4.96
C GLU A 71 -8.39 -3.95 4.83
N CYS A 72 -8.87 -5.13 4.44
CA CYS A 72 -10.29 -5.45 4.34
C CYS A 72 -10.59 -6.84 4.89
N VAL A 73 -11.87 -7.14 5.04
CA VAL A 73 -12.34 -8.45 5.52
C VAL A 73 -12.92 -9.23 4.35
N ARG A 74 -12.37 -10.41 4.06
CA ARG A 74 -12.94 -11.34 3.10
C ARG A 74 -13.75 -12.40 3.83
N PHE A 75 -14.99 -12.61 3.37
CA PHE A 75 -15.84 -13.70 3.84
C PHE A 75 -15.60 -14.94 2.96
N GLU A 76 -15.39 -16.08 3.60
CA GLU A 76 -15.25 -17.38 2.94
C GLU A 76 -16.60 -18.12 2.89
N ASP A 77 -16.71 -19.12 2.01
CA ASP A 77 -17.94 -19.90 1.82
C ASP A 77 -18.38 -20.66 3.08
N ASP A 78 -17.46 -20.93 4.02
CA ASP A 78 -17.73 -21.57 5.30
C ASP A 78 -18.23 -20.60 6.38
N GLY A 79 -18.36 -19.32 6.05
CA GLY A 79 -18.78 -18.25 6.95
C GLY A 79 -17.67 -17.71 7.85
N SER A 80 -16.42 -18.19 7.71
CA SER A 80 -15.27 -17.57 8.36
C SER A 80 -14.92 -16.24 7.68
N HIS A 81 -14.26 -15.37 8.46
CA HIS A 81 -13.71 -14.12 7.95
C HIS A 81 -12.19 -14.17 8.08
N THR A 82 -11.52 -13.62 7.09
CA THR A 82 -10.06 -13.52 7.08
C THR A 82 -9.63 -12.11 6.68
N THR A 83 -8.51 -11.66 7.24
CA THR A 83 -7.88 -10.41 6.82
C THR A 83 -7.37 -10.57 5.39
N ALA A 84 -7.78 -9.65 4.53
CA ALA A 84 -7.32 -9.49 3.17
C ALA A 84 -6.82 -8.06 2.93
N TYR A 85 -6.14 -7.87 1.82
CA TYR A 85 -5.56 -6.60 1.42
C TYR A 85 -5.92 -6.31 -0.02
N GLU A 86 -6.25 -5.05 -0.30
CA GLU A 86 -6.70 -4.59 -1.60
C GLU A 86 -5.89 -3.38 -2.06
N ALA A 87 -5.62 -3.27 -3.36
CA ALA A 87 -4.95 -2.12 -3.95
C ALA A 87 -5.88 -0.91 -3.93
N THR A 88 -5.40 0.19 -3.34
CA THR A 88 -6.11 1.48 -3.31
C THR A 88 -5.79 2.37 -4.50
N VAL A 89 -4.79 1.98 -5.31
CA VAL A 89 -4.23 2.77 -6.40
C VAL A 89 -4.29 2.00 -7.71
N GLU A 90 -4.71 2.69 -8.76
CA GLU A 90 -4.65 2.19 -10.15
C GLU A 90 -3.47 2.77 -10.92
N GLN A 91 -3.03 3.99 -10.58
CA GLN A 91 -2.00 4.71 -11.31
C GLN A 91 -1.13 5.56 -10.39
N VAL A 92 0.17 5.50 -10.62
CA VAL A 92 1.18 6.40 -10.04
C VAL A 92 1.71 7.33 -11.13
N ARG A 93 1.67 8.63 -10.91
CA ARG A 93 2.30 9.64 -11.77
C ARG A 93 3.45 10.29 -11.02
N VAL A 94 4.63 10.27 -11.64
CA VAL A 94 5.83 10.94 -11.14
C VAL A 94 6.15 12.11 -12.07
N ARG A 95 6.16 13.33 -11.53
CA ARG A 95 6.64 14.52 -12.22
C ARG A 95 8.03 14.87 -11.67
N ILE A 96 8.93 15.23 -12.57
CA ILE A 96 10.29 15.67 -12.25
C ILE A 96 10.52 17.00 -12.97
N ASP A 97 10.86 18.03 -12.20
CA ASP A 97 11.16 19.38 -12.68
C ASP A 97 12.23 20.04 -11.79
N ASP A 98 12.44 21.35 -11.95
CA ASP A 98 13.40 22.13 -11.16
C ASP A 98 12.96 22.37 -9.71
N GLU A 99 11.69 22.13 -9.39
CA GLU A 99 11.15 22.19 -8.03
C GLU A 99 11.32 20.85 -7.29
N GLY A 100 11.46 19.73 -8.02
CA GLY A 100 11.88 18.45 -7.48
C GLY A 100 11.13 17.26 -8.06
N ILE A 101 10.68 16.36 -7.18
CA ILE A 101 9.91 15.17 -7.53
C ILE A 101 8.54 15.26 -6.85
N ASP A 102 7.49 15.18 -7.66
CA ASP A 102 6.09 15.17 -7.21
C ASP A 102 5.44 13.84 -7.59
N VAL A 103 4.76 13.21 -6.64
CA VAL A 103 4.08 11.92 -6.82
C VAL A 103 2.60 12.10 -6.61
N ALA A 104 1.82 11.69 -7.61
CA ALA A 104 0.37 11.68 -7.56
C ALA A 104 -0.17 10.25 -7.74
N LEU A 105 -1.00 9.82 -6.80
CA LEU A 105 -1.75 8.56 -6.88
C LEU A 105 -3.15 8.82 -7.43
N SER A 106 -3.61 7.95 -8.33
CA SER A 106 -5.02 7.89 -8.74
C SER A 106 -5.63 6.66 -8.08
N VAL A 107 -6.70 6.87 -7.33
CA VAL A 107 -7.36 5.81 -6.56
C VAL A 107 -8.15 4.89 -7.46
N THR A 108 -8.21 3.61 -7.12
CA THR A 108 -9.09 2.65 -7.80
C THR A 108 -10.55 3.05 -7.56
N ASP A 109 -11.33 3.27 -8.62
CA ASP A 109 -12.78 3.46 -8.50
C ASP A 109 -13.44 2.14 -8.05
N GLU A 110 -14.29 2.18 -7.01
CA GLU A 110 -15.08 1.03 -6.49
C GLU A 110 -16.19 0.57 -7.45
#